data_AF-A0A7V2PKK0-F1
#
_entry.id   AF-A0A7V2PKK0-F1
#
_cell.length_a   1.000
_cell.length_b   1.000
_cell.length_c   1.000
_cell.angle_alpha   90.00
_cell.angle_beta   90.00
_cell.angle_gamma   90.00
#
_symmetry.space_group_name_H-M   'P 1'
#
loop_
_entity.id
_entity.type
_entity.pdbx_description
1 polymer ?
#
loop_
_entity_poly.entity_id
_entity_poly.type
_entity_poly.pdbx_seq_one_letter_code
_entity_poly.pdbx_strand_id
1 'polypeptide(L)'
;MLGAWTPLFWLVALLVALWWVSRRLAHYFMSLLLLLTNHEGFAVAAYAIFIFPGTLVHETSHWLAAKMVGVRTSSFDILPKFSRDGTIQLGS
;
A
#
# COMPACT_ATOMS: atom_id res chain seq x y z
N MET A 1 -17.00 -23.90 -25.03
CA MET A 1 -15.65 -23.29 -25.01
C MET A 1 -15.59 -21.94 -24.27
N LEU A 2 -16.71 -21.27 -23.97
CA LEU A 2 -16.74 -20.04 -23.15
C LEU A 2 -16.46 -20.28 -21.66
N GLY A 3 -16.80 -21.46 -21.12
CA GLY A 3 -16.65 -21.78 -19.70
C GLY A 3 -15.21 -21.95 -19.19
N ALA A 4 -14.21 -22.07 -20.08
CA ALA A 4 -12.80 -22.14 -19.68
C ALA A 4 -12.21 -20.75 -19.38
N TRP A 5 -12.77 -19.70 -20.00
CA TRP A 5 -12.26 -18.32 -19.90
C TRP A 5 -13.02 -17.49 -18.87
N THR A 6 -14.22 -17.89 -18.47
CA THR A 6 -15.00 -17.27 -17.40
C THR A 6 -14.24 -17.10 -16.07
N PRO A 7 -13.48 -18.09 -15.55
CA PRO A 7 -12.71 -17.88 -14.32
C PRO A 7 -11.60 -16.84 -14.50
N LEU A 8 -10.97 -16.79 -15.68
CA LEU A 8 -9.90 -15.82 -15.98
C LEU A 8 -10.45 -14.39 -16.05
N PHE A 9 -11.63 -14.23 -16.68
CA PHE A 9 -12.34 -12.96 -16.69
C PHE A 9 -12.69 -12.49 -15.28
N TRP A 10 -13.25 -13.37 -14.45
CA TRP A 10 -13.57 -13.04 -13.07
C TRP A 10 -12.33 -12.72 -12.22
N LEU A 11 -11.23 -13.43 -12.43
CA LEU A 11 -9.95 -13.12 -11.78
C LEU A 11 -9.52 -11.68 -12.08
N VAL A 12 -9.49 -11.30 -13.37
CA VAL A 12 -9.10 -9.95 -13.78
C VAL A 12 -10.08 -8.92 -13.22
N ALA A 13 -11.38 -9.16 -13.32
CA ALA A 13 -12.41 -8.26 -12.80
C ALA A 13 -12.27 -8.05 -11.28
N LEU A 14 -12.02 -9.12 -10.52
CA LEU A 14 -11.82 -9.04 -9.08
C LEU A 14 -10.52 -8.33 -8.72
N LEU A 15 -9.43 -8.54 -9.46
CA LEU A 15 -8.17 -7.81 -9.23
C LEU A 15 -8.33 -6.32 -9.50
N VAL A 16 -9.04 -5.94 -10.56
CA VAL A 16 -9.35 -4.53 -10.86
C VAL A 16 -10.25 -3.93 -9.78
N ALA A 17 -11.28 -4.65 -9.34
CA ALA A 17 -12.16 -4.21 -8.26
C ALA A 17 -11.39 -4.05 -6.94
N LEU A 18 -10.53 -5.01 -6.59
CA LEU A 18 -9.68 -4.97 -5.41
C LEU A 18 -8.73 -3.77 -5.44
N TRP A 19 -8.06 -3.54 -6.58
CA TRP A 19 -7.18 -2.38 -6.78
C TRP A 19 -7.94 -1.06 -6.63
N TRP A 20 -9.15 -0.98 -7.19
CA TRP A 20 -9.97 0.24 -7.10
C TRP A 20 -10.46 0.49 -5.67
N VAL A 21 -11.04 -0.52 -5.02
CA VAL A 21 -11.57 -0.43 -3.65
C VAL A 21 -10.45 -0.12 -2.66
N SER A 22 -9.30 -0.80 -2.76
CA SER A 22 -8.16 -0.57 -1.86
C SER A 22 -7.65 0.88 -1.95
N ARG A 23 -7.50 1.42 -3.17
CA ARG A 23 -7.10 2.83 -3.35
C ARG A 23 -8.11 3.81 -2.78
N ARG A 24 -9.40 3.57 -3.01
CA ARG A 24 -10.48 4.41 -2.47
C ARG A 24 -10.49 4.39 -0.94
N LEU A 25 -10.38 3.20 -0.35
CA LEU A 25 -10.40 3.03 1.10
C LEU A 25 -9.21 3.74 1.75
N ALA A 26 -8.01 3.62 1.17
CA ALA A 26 -6.82 4.33 1.63
C ALA A 26 -7.01 5.86 1.59
N HIS A 27 -7.57 6.38 0.50
CA HIS A 27 -7.86 7.82 0.38
C HIS A 27 -8.88 8.28 1.42
N TYR A 28 -10.00 7.58 1.56
CA TYR A 28 -11.03 7.95 2.55
C TYR A 28 -10.51 7.84 3.98
N PHE A 29 -9.67 6.86 4.27
CA PHE A 29 -9.08 6.69 5.59
C PHE A 29 -8.11 7.84 5.92
N MET A 30 -7.24 8.22 4.99
CA MET A 30 -6.35 9.38 5.16
C MET A 30 -7.16 10.69 5.29
N SER A 31 -8.17 10.91 4.44
CA SER A 31 -9.04 12.08 4.52
C SER A 31 -9.79 12.16 5.86
N LEU A 32 -10.27 11.02 6.37
CA LEU A 32 -10.94 10.95 7.66
C LEU A 32 -9.99 11.30 8.80
N LEU A 33 -8.76 10.76 8.78
CA LEU A 33 -7.73 11.10 9.77
C LEU A 33 -7.36 12.58 9.70
N LEU A 34 -7.22 13.14 8.50
CA LEU A 34 -6.96 14.57 8.31
C LEU A 34 -8.10 15.43 8.89
N LEU A 35 -9.36 15.05 8.65
CA LEU A 35 -10.52 15.78 9.15
C LEU A 35 -10.63 15.72 10.68
N LEU A 36 -10.33 14.56 11.27
CA LEU A 36 -10.38 14.33 12.71
C LEU A 36 -9.26 15.07 13.47
N THR A 37 -8.08 15.15 12.87
CA THR A 37 -6.87 15.62 13.55
C THR A 37 -6.52 17.05 13.18
N ASN A 38 -7.03 17.54 12.05
CA ASN A 38 -6.75 18.84 11.44
C ASN A 38 -5.24 19.16 11.38
N HIS A 39 -4.40 18.12 11.33
CA HIS A 39 -2.96 18.23 11.38
C HIS A 39 -2.34 17.12 10.53
N GLU A 40 -1.76 17.50 9.39
CA GLU A 40 -1.22 16.57 8.38
C GLU A 40 -0.23 15.57 8.98
N GLY A 41 0.72 16.04 9.80
CA GLY A 41 1.72 15.17 10.41
C GLY A 41 1.13 14.08 11.30
N PHE A 42 0.08 14.38 12.06
CA PHE A 42 -0.54 13.40 12.96
C PHE A 42 -1.43 12.43 12.18
N ALA A 43 -2.17 12.91 11.18
CA ALA A 43 -2.98 12.06 10.30
C ALA A 43 -2.12 10.99 9.61
N VAL A 44 -0.95 11.38 9.11
CA VAL A 44 -0.02 10.44 8.47
C VAL A 44 0.64 9.50 9.46
N ALA A 45 1.02 9.98 10.66
CA ALA A 45 1.55 9.09 11.70
C ALA A 45 0.51 8.03 12.12
N ALA A 46 -0.74 8.42 12.31
CA ALA A 46 -1.84 7.51 12.61
C ALA A 46 -2.09 6.50 11.48
N TYR A 47 -2.09 6.97 10.23
CA TYR A 47 -2.21 6.11 9.06
C TYR A 47 -1.06 5.10 8.97
N ALA A 48 0.18 5.55 9.18
CA ALA A 48 1.37 4.72 9.14
C ALA A 48 1.31 3.63 10.22
N ILE A 49 0.93 3.95 11.45
CA ILE A 49 0.76 2.96 12.53
C ILE A 49 -0.27 1.90 12.15
N PHE A 50 -1.38 2.30 11.52
CA PHE A 50 -2.44 1.38 11.11
C PHE A 50 -1.97 0.40 10.01
N ILE A 51 -1.20 0.87 9.04
CA ILE A 51 -0.71 0.08 7.89
C ILE A 51 0.64 -0.62 8.18
N PHE A 52 1.36 -0.21 9.22
CA PHE A 52 2.65 -0.76 9.63
C PHE A 52 2.69 -2.29 9.75
N PRO A 53 1.74 -2.98 10.44
CA PRO A 53 1.80 -4.43 10.55
C PRO A 53 1.75 -5.13 9.18
N GLY A 54 0.94 -4.61 8.24
CA GLY A 54 0.91 -5.12 6.87
C GLY A 54 2.20 -4.84 6.09
N THR A 55 2.75 -3.64 6.25
CA THR A 55 4.01 -3.24 5.60
C THR A 55 5.19 -4.08 6.10
N LEU A 56 5.24 -4.38 7.41
CA LEU A 56 6.26 -5.23 7.99
C LEU A 56 6.25 -6.64 7.39
N VAL A 57 5.06 -7.23 7.22
CA VAL A 57 4.90 -8.56 6.60
C VAL A 57 5.29 -8.51 5.11
N HIS A 58 4.89 -7.47 4.40
CA HIS A 58 5.24 -7.25 2.99
C HIS A 58 6.75 -7.18 2.80
N GLU A 59 7.41 -6.32 3.57
CA GLU A 59 8.85 -6.09 3.50
C GLU A 59 9.65 -7.33 3.92
N THR A 60 9.22 -8.02 4.98
CA THR A 60 9.85 -9.28 5.42
C THR A 60 9.74 -10.36 4.34
N SER A 61 8.62 -10.39 3.62
CA SER A 61 8.40 -11.31 2.50
C SER A 61 9.30 -10.98 1.32
N HIS A 62 9.46 -9.69 1.01
CA HIS A 62 10.42 -9.21 0.01
C HIS A 62 11.86 -9.56 0.38
N TRP A 63 12.25 -9.34 1.64
CA TRP A 63 13.55 -9.73 2.15
C TRP A 63 13.79 -11.24 2.05
N LEU A 64 12.80 -12.05 2.41
CA LEU A 64 12.89 -13.51 2.31
C LEU A 64 13.03 -13.95 0.84
N ALA A 65 12.24 -13.37 -0.07
CA ALA A 65 12.32 -13.66 -1.50
C ALA A 65 13.68 -13.25 -2.09
N ALA A 66 14.17 -12.05 -1.76
CA ALA A 66 15.48 -11.57 -2.20
C ALA A 66 16.61 -12.45 -1.68
N LYS A 67 16.52 -12.92 -0.42
CA LYS A 67 17.46 -13.87 0.17
C LYS A 67 17.45 -15.22 -0.57
N MET A 68 16.28 -15.71 -0.99
CA MET A 68 16.16 -16.94 -1.79
C MET A 68 16.78 -16.79 -3.19
N VAL A 69 16.67 -15.62 -3.81
CA VAL A 69 17.21 -15.35 -5.16
C VAL A 69 18.66 -14.83 -5.12
N GLY A 70 19.21 -14.53 -3.93
CA GLY A 70 20.58 -14.05 -3.75
C GLY A 70 20.79 -12.57 -4.11
N VAL A 71 19.72 -11.77 -4.15
CA VAL A 71 19.77 -10.35 -4.52
C VAL A 71 19.75 -9.48 -3.26
N ARG A 72 20.47 -8.35 -3.26
CA ARG A 72 20.46 -7.38 -2.16
C ARG A 72 19.16 -6.58 -2.18
N THR A 73 18.44 -6.53 -1.06
CA THR A 73 17.32 -5.60 -0.86
C THR A 73 17.85 -4.17 -0.70
N SER A 74 17.35 -3.24 -1.52
CA SER A 74 17.64 -1.81 -1.39
C SER A 74 16.58 -1.13 -0.50
N SER A 75 17.06 -0.29 0.42
CA SER A 75 16.38 0.69 1.28
C SER A 75 14.94 0.42 1.72
N PHE A 76 14.81 0.01 2.98
CA PHE A 76 13.56 -0.01 3.76
C PHE A 76 12.93 1.40 3.86
N ASP A 77 11.97 1.74 2.99
CA ASP A 77 11.22 3.01 3.10
C ASP A 77 9.86 2.78 3.77
N ILE A 78 9.94 2.53 5.08
CA ILE A 78 8.79 2.20 5.95
C ILE A 78 7.98 3.46 6.32
N LEU A 79 8.57 4.65 6.17
CA LEU A 79 7.94 5.92 6.57
C LEU A 79 7.55 6.75 5.35
N PRO A 80 6.29 7.25 5.29
CA PRO A 80 5.90 8.24 4.29
C PRO A 80 6.75 9.50 4.48
N LYS A 81 7.58 9.81 3.47
CA LYS A 81 8.36 11.05 3.45
C LYS A 81 7.47 12.16 2.92
N PHE A 82 7.16 13.11 3.80
CA PHE A 82 6.59 14.38 3.40
C PHE A 82 7.64 15.17 2.62
N SER A 83 7.48 15.27 1.31
CA SER A 83 8.28 16.20 0.52
C SER A 83 7.80 17.62 0.81
N ARG A 84 8.74 18.56 0.98
CA ARG A 84 8.47 19.98 1.31
C ARG A 84 7.61 20.72 0.28
N ASP A 85 7.41 20.16 -0.91
CA ASP A 85 6.63 20.74 -2.01
C ASP A 85 5.15 20.25 -2.06
N GLY A 86 4.63 19.66 -0.99
CA GLY A 86 3.22 19.21 -0.94
C GLY A 86 2.94 17.93 -1.75
N THR A 87 3.99 17.26 -2.23
CA THR A 87 3.89 15.96 -2.92
C THR A 87 4.14 14.83 -1.93
N ILE A 88 3.14 13.94 -1.79
CA ILE A 88 3.26 12.72 -0.99
C ILE A 88 3.94 11.67 -1.87
N GLN A 89 5.23 11.41 -1.62
CA GLN A 89 5.90 10.22 -2.16
C GLN A 89 5.65 9.05 -1.22
N LEU A 90 4.91 8.07 -1.72
CA LEU A 90 4.87 6.75 -1.12
C LEU A 90 6.10 6.00 -1.63
N GLY A 91 6.85 5.43 -0.69
CA GLY A 91 8.11 4.73 -0.93
C GLY A 91 8.03 3.67 -2.03
N SER A 92 9.18 3.46 -2.67
CA SER A 92 9.44 2.46 -3.70
C SER A 92 9.59 1.05 -3.12
#